data_AF-A0A2V6GSU2-F1
#
_entry.id   AF-A0A2V6GSU2-F1
#
_cell.length_a   1.000
_cell.length_b   1.000
_cell.length_c   1.000
_cell.angle_alpha   90.00
_cell.angle_beta   90.00
_cell.angle_gamma   90.00
#
_symmetry.space_group_name_H-M   'P 1'
#
loop_
_entity.id
_entity.type
_entity.pdbx_description
1 polymer ?
#
loop_
_entity_poly.entity_id
_entity_poly.type
_entity_poly.pdbx_seq_one_letter_code
_entity_poly.pdbx_strand_id
1 'polypeptide(L)'
;MENGGTKIEDYAFLSDTQTGALVSRDGCVDWLCLPRFDSGACFASLLGTRDNGHWRFWPKEKIEKTTRRYRGDALILETEIET
;
A
#
# COMPACT_ATOMS: atom_id res chain seq x y z
N MET A 1 11.81 20.74 -5.33
CA MET A 1 10.55 20.06 -5.74
C MET A 1 10.68 18.65 -5.21
N GLU A 2 9.85 18.24 -4.25
CA GLU A 2 10.04 17.02 -3.45
C GLU A 2 10.08 15.77 -4.34
N ASN A 3 11.29 15.29 -4.62
CA ASN A 3 11.53 13.92 -5.05
C ASN A 3 11.44 13.04 -3.80
N GLY A 4 10.38 12.25 -3.69
CA GLY A 4 10.32 11.22 -2.65
C GLY A 4 9.04 10.42 -2.59
N GLY A 5 8.37 10.18 -3.71
CA GLY A 5 7.34 9.13 -3.74
C GLY A 5 7.95 7.78 -3.32
N THR A 6 7.17 6.93 -2.67
CA THR A 6 7.61 5.56 -2.36
C THR A 6 8.06 4.88 -3.65
N LYS A 7 9.22 4.22 -3.61
CA LYS A 7 9.72 3.53 -4.80
C LYS A 7 8.79 2.39 -5.18
N ILE A 8 8.72 2.07 -6.47
CA ILE A 8 7.87 0.98 -6.94
C ILE A 8 8.20 -0.36 -6.25
N GLU A 9 9.48 -0.61 -5.97
CA GLU A 9 10.00 -1.80 -5.28
C GLU A 9 9.62 -1.90 -3.78
N ASP A 10 9.13 -0.82 -3.19
CA ASP A 10 8.71 -0.76 -1.79
C ASP A 10 7.21 -1.04 -1.60
N TYR A 11 6.46 -1.13 -2.70
CA TYR A 11 5.05 -1.52 -2.67
C TYR A 11 4.90 -3.05 -2.62
N ALA A 12 3.97 -3.51 -1.79
CA ALA A 12 3.43 -4.86 -1.91
C ALA A 12 2.12 -4.81 -2.69
N PHE A 13 1.93 -5.83 -3.52
CA PHE A 13 0.68 -6.06 -4.22
C PHE A 13 -0.25 -6.96 -3.40
N LEU A 14 -1.48 -6.50 -3.14
CA LEU A 14 -2.55 -7.28 -2.52
C LEU A 14 -3.60 -7.58 -3.58
N SER A 15 -4.12 -8.80 -3.59
CA SER A 15 -5.20 -9.19 -4.50
C SER A 15 -6.00 -10.36 -3.95
N ASP A 16 -7.27 -10.37 -4.29
CA ASP A 16 -8.24 -11.44 -4.05
C ASP A 16 -8.69 -12.12 -5.36
N THR A 17 -7.95 -11.93 -6.45
CA THR A 17 -8.28 -12.31 -7.85
C THR A 17 -9.38 -11.51 -8.53
N GLN A 18 -10.08 -10.61 -7.83
CA GLN A 18 -11.06 -9.70 -8.41
C GLN A 18 -10.47 -8.31 -8.62
N THR A 19 -9.67 -7.83 -7.67
CA THR A 19 -9.02 -6.53 -7.73
C THR A 19 -7.57 -6.55 -7.24
N GLY A 20 -6.92 -5.38 -7.23
CA GLY A 20 -5.55 -5.19 -6.80
C GLY A 20 -5.33 -3.86 -6.07
N ALA A 21 -4.45 -3.90 -5.07
CA ALA A 21 -3.99 -2.72 -4.34
C ALA A 21 -2.47 -2.70 -4.22
N LEU A 22 -1.87 -1.51 -4.22
CA LEU A 22 -0.45 -1.31 -3.93
C LEU A 22 -0.29 -0.61 -2.58
N VAL A 23 0.41 -1.28 -1.67
CA VAL A 23 0.59 -0.84 -0.28
C VAL A 23 2.06 -0.55 -0.02
N SER A 24 2.40 0.68 0.36
CA SER A 24 3.76 1.10 0.71
C SER A 24 4.27 0.42 1.99
N ARG A 25 5.54 0.62 2.33
CA ARG A 25 6.11 0.11 3.60
C ARG A 25 5.59 0.83 4.84
N ASP A 26 5.07 2.04 4.70
CA ASP A 26 4.51 2.87 5.79
C ASP A 26 2.97 2.75 5.91
N GLY A 27 2.41 1.66 5.37
CA GLY A 27 1.00 1.30 5.52
C GLY A 27 0.03 2.14 4.71
N CYS A 28 0.51 2.78 3.63
CA CYS A 28 -0.31 3.58 2.75
C CYS A 28 -0.76 2.76 1.52
N VAL A 29 -2.06 2.73 1.27
CA VAL A 29 -2.66 2.26 0.02
C VAL A 29 -2.66 3.44 -0.96
N ASP A 30 -1.71 3.46 -1.88
CA ASP A 30 -1.56 4.54 -2.87
C ASP A 30 -2.21 4.22 -4.23
N TRP A 31 -2.57 2.95 -4.44
CA TRP A 31 -3.33 2.50 -5.61
C TRP A 31 -4.36 1.44 -5.19
N LEU A 32 -5.60 1.60 -5.64
CA LEU A 32 -6.67 0.62 -5.45
C LEU A 32 -7.75 0.82 -6.52
N CYS A 33 -8.06 -0.23 -7.28
CA CYS A 33 -9.22 -0.26 -8.16
C CYS A 33 -10.37 -0.99 -7.47
N LEU A 34 -11.62 -0.56 -7.66
CA LEU A 34 -12.80 -1.30 -7.21
C LEU A 34 -13.95 -1.11 -8.22
N PRO A 35 -14.80 -2.13 -8.42
CA PRO A 35 -14.76 -3.46 -7.80
C PRO A 35 -13.83 -4.44 -8.49
N ARG A 36 -13.33 -4.13 -9.70
CA ARG A 36 -12.45 -5.00 -10.50
C ARG A 36 -11.12 -4.34 -10.80
N PHE A 37 -10.12 -5.14 -11.17
CA PHE A 37 -8.78 -4.67 -11.52
C PHE A 37 -8.74 -3.60 -12.64
N ASP A 38 -9.66 -3.67 -13.61
CA ASP A 38 -9.80 -2.75 -14.74
C ASP A 38 -10.78 -1.58 -14.48
N SER A 39 -11.27 -1.45 -13.25
CA SER A 39 -12.15 -0.33 -12.86
C SER A 39 -11.34 0.94 -12.62
N GLY A 40 -12.02 2.09 -12.56
CA GLY A 40 -11.39 3.34 -12.13
C GLY A 40 -10.74 3.19 -10.75
N ALA A 41 -9.58 3.80 -10.58
CA ALA A 41 -8.86 3.76 -9.31
C ALA A 41 -9.55 4.66 -8.27
N CYS A 42 -9.91 4.10 -7.12
CA CYS A 42 -10.41 4.84 -5.96
C CYS A 42 -9.29 5.60 -5.25
N PHE A 43 -8.06 5.07 -5.31
CA PHE A 43 -6.83 5.72 -4.87
C PHE A 43 -5.84 5.74 -6.02
N ALA A 44 -5.21 6.89 -6.28
CA ALA A 44 -4.32 7.10 -7.42
C ALA A 44 -3.12 8.01 -7.09
N SER A 45 -2.77 8.16 -5.80
CA SER A 45 -1.60 8.94 -5.37
C SER A 45 -0.27 8.39 -5.91
N LEU A 46 -0.22 7.11 -6.31
CA LEU A 46 0.97 6.50 -6.93
C LEU A 46 1.43 7.25 -8.20
N LEU A 47 0.49 7.68 -9.04
CA LEU A 47 0.78 8.38 -10.31
C LEU A 47 0.47 9.88 -10.26
N GLY A 48 -0.15 10.34 -9.16
CA GLY A 48 -0.59 11.71 -8.97
C GLY A 48 0.02 12.35 -7.73
N THR A 49 -0.77 13.18 -7.06
CA THR A 49 -0.45 13.77 -5.76
C THR A 49 -1.22 13.07 -4.66
N ARG A 50 -0.98 13.46 -3.40
CA ARG A 50 -1.77 12.97 -2.25
C ARG A 50 -3.27 13.28 -2.37
N ASP A 51 -3.65 14.29 -3.16
CA ASP A 51 -5.04 14.68 -3.41
C ASP A 51 -5.77 13.71 -4.36
N ASN A 52 -5.04 12.86 -5.09
CA ASN A 52 -5.62 11.81 -5.94
C ASN A 52 -6.09 10.58 -5.14
N GLY A 53 -6.25 10.71 -3.82
CA GLY A 53 -6.75 9.68 -2.94
C GLY A 53 -5.67 8.69 -2.53
N HIS A 54 -5.61 8.44 -1.23
CA HIS A 54 -4.82 7.41 -0.59
C HIS A 54 -5.47 7.08 0.76
N TRP A 55 -5.12 5.94 1.33
CA TRP A 55 -5.52 5.62 2.69
C TRP A 55 -4.31 5.11 3.46
N ARG A 56 -4.05 5.64 4.66
CA ARG A 56 -2.90 5.23 5.48
C ARG A 56 -3.36 4.71 6.82
N PHE A 57 -2.84 3.54 7.18
CA PHE A 57 -2.98 2.96 8.50
C PHE A 57 -1.59 2.69 9.08
N TRP A 58 -1.21 3.45 10.10
CA TRP A 58 0.12 3.37 10.72
C TRP A 58 0.06 3.83 12.19
N PRO A 59 0.85 3.23 13.11
CA PRO A 59 0.94 3.69 14.49
C PRO A 59 1.45 5.15 14.60
N LYS A 60 1.10 5.82 15.70
CA LYS A 60 1.58 7.18 15.98
C LYS A 60 2.85 7.20 16.83
N GLU A 61 3.08 6.12 17.54
CA GLU A 61 4.21 5.87 18.43
C GLU A 61 5.51 5.71 17.64
N LYS A 62 6.63 5.74 18.35
CA LYS A 62 7.94 5.41 17.76
C LYS A 62 7.91 3.94 17.33
N ILE A 63 8.43 3.66 16.13
CA ILE A 63 8.55 2.28 15.65
C ILE A 63 9.94 1.76 16.04
N GLU A 64 9.98 0.71 16.86
CA GLU A 64 11.23 0.03 17.20
C GLU A 64 11.61 -1.00 16.14
N LYS A 65 10.63 -1.70 15.58
CA LYS A 65 10.85 -2.71 14.54
C LYS A 65 9.63 -2.89 13.65
N THR A 66 9.89 -3.18 12.37
CA THR A 66 8.86 -3.59 11.42
C THR A 66 9.30 -4.85 10.72
N THR A 67 8.44 -5.86 10.68
CA THR A 67 8.64 -7.03 9.82
C THR A 67 7.47 -7.15 8.87
N ARG A 68 7.75 -7.59 7.64
CA ARG A 68 6.77 -7.62 6.55
C ARG A 68 6.99 -8.86 5.70
N ARG A 69 5.92 -9.58 5.40
CA ARG A 69 5.96 -10.79 4.58
C ARG A 69 4.62 -11.06 3.91
N TYR A 70 4.64 -11.83 2.84
CA TYR A 70 3.44 -12.50 2.36
C TYR A 70 3.15 -13.73 3.20
N ARG A 71 1.87 -14.02 3.44
CA ARG A 71 1.44 -15.19 4.18
C ARG A 71 1.43 -16.41 3.25
N GLY A 72 2.50 -17.19 3.30
CA GLY A 72 2.70 -18.33 2.40
C GLY A 72 2.80 -17.85 0.95
N ASP A 73 2.22 -18.61 0.02
CA ASP A 73 2.23 -18.32 -1.42
C ASP A 73 1.00 -17.50 -1.87
N ALA A 74 0.43 -16.69 -0.96
CA ALA A 74 -0.75 -15.88 -1.21
C ALA A 74 -0.43 -14.38 -1.23
N LEU A 75 -1.26 -13.58 -1.92
CA LEU A 75 -1.18 -12.12 -1.94
C LEU A 75 -1.80 -11.45 -0.69
N ILE A 76 -1.63 -12.12 0.46
CA ILE A 76 -2.04 -11.63 1.77
C ILE A 76 -0.80 -11.07 2.45
N LEU A 77 -0.80 -9.76 2.66
CA LEU A 77 0.32 -9.07 3.30
C LEU A 77 0.15 -9.04 4.82
N GLU A 78 1.16 -9.51 5.54
CA GLU A 78 1.31 -9.31 6.98
C GLU A 78 2.40 -8.29 7.25
N THR A 79 2.07 -7.27 8.05
CA THR A 79 3.02 -6.29 8.58
C THR A 79 2.89 -6.29 10.09
N GLU A 80 3.94 -6.72 10.78
CA GLU A 80 4.04 -6.64 12.24
C GLU A 80 4.86 -5.42 12.61
N ILE A 81 4.35 -4.65 13.56
CA ILE A 81 4.96 -3.40 14.01
C ILE A 81 5.13 -3.46 15.52
N GLU A 82 6.37 -3.27 15.97
CA GLU A 82 6.75 -3.17 17.38
C GLU A 82 6.97 -1.68 17.69
N THR A 83 6.25 -1.14 18.69
CA THR A 83 6.24 0.28 19.08
C THR A 83 6.72 0.50 20.51
#